data_AF-A0A3B9NFN4-F1
#
_entry.id   AF-A0A3B9NFN4-F1
#
_cell.length_a   1.000
_cell.length_b   1.000
_cell.length_c   1.000
_cell.angle_alpha   90.00
_cell.angle_beta   90.00
_cell.angle_gamma   90.00
#
_symmetry.space_group_name_H-M   'P 1'
#
loop_
_entity.id
_entity.type
_entity.pdbx_description
1 polymer ?
#
loop_
_entity_poly.entity_id
_entity_poly.type
_entity_poly.pdbx_seq_one_letter_code
_entity_poly.pdbx_strand_id
1 'polypeptide(L)'
;TLHENDVKSLQAFGKKVKETFRTNLAKGASITASNVRNGDSKSYGTSFITDNDRYSYWATDDSKASATLEIKLKSPAKFDLIQ
;
A
#
# COMPACT_ATOMS: atom_id res chain seq x y z
N THR A 1 2.11 16.63 34.64
CA THR A 1 0.99 16.58 33.67
C THR A 1 1.53 16.98 32.30
N LEU A 2 0.88 16.60 31.21
CA LEU A 2 1.32 17.00 29.86
C LEU A 2 0.92 18.46 29.59
N HIS A 3 1.77 19.19 28.87
CA HIS A 3 1.46 20.56 28.45
C HIS A 3 0.39 20.57 27.37
N GLU A 4 -0.56 21.51 27.43
CA GLU A 4 -1.71 21.51 26.50
C GLU A 4 -1.31 21.61 25.02
N ASN A 5 -0.24 22.35 24.72
CA ASN A 5 0.26 22.46 23.35
C ASN A 5 0.79 21.13 22.81
N ASP A 6 1.38 20.30 23.67
CA ASP A 6 1.88 18.98 23.28
C ASP A 6 0.70 18.05 22.97
N VAL A 7 -0.31 18.08 23.84
CA VAL A 7 -1.56 17.32 23.65
C VAL A 7 -2.24 17.71 22.33
N LYS A 8 -2.39 19.03 22.07
CA LYS A 8 -2.99 19.54 20.83
C LYS A 8 -2.19 19.13 19.59
N SER A 9 -0.85 19.20 19.65
CA SER A 9 0.01 18.85 18.53
C SER A 9 -0.06 17.36 18.19
N LEU A 10 -0.02 16.49 19.21
CA LEU A 10 -0.13 15.04 19.01
C LEU A 10 -1.51 14.63 18.47
N GLN A 11 -2.59 15.26 18.95
CA GLN A 11 -3.94 15.04 18.41
C GLN A 11 -4.05 15.46 16.95
N ALA A 12 -3.52 16.63 16.59
CA ALA A 12 -3.53 17.13 15.21
C ALA A 12 -2.72 16.21 14.28
N PHE A 13 -1.54 15.76 14.73
CA PHE A 13 -0.72 14.81 13.98
C PHE A 13 -1.45 13.47 13.77
N GLY A 14 -2.02 12.91 14.84
CA GLY A 14 -2.79 11.66 14.75
C GLY A 14 -3.98 11.78 13.79
N LYS A 15 -4.68 12.93 13.78
CA LYS A 15 -5.74 13.22 12.81
C LYS A 15 -5.19 13.25 11.39
N LYS A 16 -4.07 13.93 11.15
CA LYS A 16 -3.44 14.02 9.83
C LYS A 16 -3.08 12.63 9.30
N VAL A 17 -2.40 11.80 10.09
CA VAL A 17 -2.05 10.42 9.71
C VAL A 17 -3.30 9.61 9.37
N LYS A 18 -4.32 9.65 10.23
CA LYS A 18 -5.57 8.92 10.00
C LYS A 18 -6.26 9.35 8.71
N GLU A 19 -6.36 10.65 8.43
CA GLU A 19 -7.01 11.15 7.21
C GLU A 19 -6.19 10.87 5.94
N THR A 20 -4.86 11.04 6.00
CA THR A 20 -3.97 10.79 4.85
C THR A 20 -4.07 9.34 4.37
N PHE A 21 -4.08 8.37 5.29
CA PHE A 21 -4.10 6.95 4.93
C PHE A 21 -5.52 6.33 4.97
N ARG A 22 -6.57 7.14 5.17
CA ARG A 22 -7.96 6.67 5.29
C ARG A 22 -8.44 5.93 4.03
N THR A 23 -7.97 6.35 2.86
CA THR A 23 -8.43 5.82 1.57
C THR A 23 -7.24 5.40 0.71
N ASN A 24 -7.06 4.09 0.53
CA ASN A 24 -6.14 3.57 -0.47
C ASN A 24 -6.78 3.67 -1.87
N LEU A 25 -6.29 4.61 -2.69
CA LEU A 25 -6.80 4.84 -4.05
C LEU A 25 -6.49 3.68 -5.02
N ALA A 26 -5.52 2.83 -4.70
CA ALA A 26 -5.21 1.62 -5.48
C ALA A 26 -6.13 0.44 -5.14
N LYS A 27 -7.05 0.57 -4.17
CA LYS A 27 -7.94 -0.54 -3.79
C LYS A 27 -8.84 -0.95 -4.96
N GLY A 28 -8.68 -2.20 -5.40
CA GLY A 28 -9.37 -2.76 -6.55
C GLY A 28 -8.88 -2.22 -7.90
N ALA A 29 -7.71 -1.57 -7.94
CA ALA A 29 -6.98 -1.33 -9.18
C ALA A 29 -6.60 -2.67 -9.84
N SER A 30 -6.40 -2.66 -11.15
CA SER A 30 -5.76 -3.79 -11.83
C SER A 30 -4.26 -3.67 -11.65
N ILE A 31 -3.62 -4.69 -11.08
CA ILE A 31 -2.17 -4.69 -10.82
C ILE A 31 -1.53 -5.85 -11.57
N THR A 32 -0.62 -5.51 -12.49
CA THR A 32 0.17 -6.47 -13.26
C THR A 32 1.60 -6.47 -12.73
N ALA A 33 2.18 -7.65 -12.51
CA ALA A 33 3.58 -7.80 -12.15
C ALA A 33 4.36 -8.43 -13.29
N SER A 34 5.61 -8.02 -13.51
CA SER A 34 6.51 -8.70 -14.45
C SER A 34 6.92 -10.10 -13.97
N ASN A 35 6.75 -10.39 -12.67
CA ASN A 35 7.02 -11.68 -12.08
C ASN A 35 6.14 -11.93 -10.84
N VAL A 36 5.84 -13.20 -10.60
CA VAL A 36 5.24 -13.71 -9.37
C VAL A 36 6.04 -14.94 -8.99
N ARG A 37 6.45 -15.03 -7.72
CA ARG A 37 7.27 -16.11 -7.18
C ARG A 37 6.69 -17.49 -7.52
N ASN A 38 7.49 -18.32 -8.19
CA ASN A 38 7.13 -19.65 -8.68
C ASN A 38 5.87 -19.69 -9.55
N GLY A 39 5.41 -18.56 -10.07
CA GLY A 39 4.09 -18.43 -10.72
C GLY A 39 2.91 -18.66 -9.77
N ASP A 40 3.12 -18.70 -8.46
CA ASP A 40 2.09 -18.97 -7.46
C ASP A 40 1.36 -17.69 -7.04
N SER A 41 0.39 -17.28 -7.86
CA SER A 41 -0.46 -16.14 -7.57
C SER A 41 -1.39 -16.36 -6.36
N LYS A 42 -1.53 -17.59 -5.86
CA LYS A 42 -2.36 -17.86 -4.67
C LYS A 42 -1.62 -17.52 -3.38
N SER A 43 -0.29 -17.67 -3.35
CA SER A 43 0.52 -17.37 -2.17
C SER A 43 1.31 -16.07 -2.28
N TYR A 44 1.58 -15.59 -3.50
CA TYR A 44 2.44 -14.43 -3.76
C TYR A 44 1.89 -13.46 -4.82
N GLY A 45 0.58 -13.49 -5.08
CA GLY A 45 -0.06 -12.70 -6.13
C GLY A 45 -0.17 -11.19 -5.82
N THR A 46 -0.46 -10.40 -6.87
CA THR A 46 -0.61 -8.93 -6.76
C THR A 46 -1.84 -8.51 -5.96
N SER A 47 -2.82 -9.41 -5.74
CA SER A 47 -3.97 -9.17 -4.86
C SER A 47 -3.55 -8.81 -3.43
N PHE A 48 -2.40 -9.30 -2.97
CA PHE A 48 -1.88 -9.05 -1.63
C PHE A 48 -1.25 -7.67 -1.44
N ILE A 49 -1.09 -6.88 -2.52
CA ILE A 49 -0.54 -5.51 -2.42
C ILE A 49 -1.55 -4.54 -1.76
N THR A 50 -2.86 -4.83 -1.85
CA THR A 50 -3.92 -3.90 -1.40
C THR A 50 -4.98 -4.55 -0.51
N ASP A 51 -4.72 -5.75 0.01
CA ASP A 51 -5.68 -6.57 0.77
C ASP A 51 -5.85 -6.14 2.24
N ASN A 52 -4.98 -5.25 2.75
CA ASN A 52 -4.95 -4.78 4.13
C ASN A 52 -4.63 -5.89 5.15
N ASP A 53 -3.89 -6.92 4.73
CA ASP A 53 -3.24 -7.88 5.62
C ASP A 53 -1.74 -7.57 5.71
N ARG A 54 -1.20 -7.56 6.93
CA ARG A 54 0.21 -7.24 7.20
C ARG A 54 1.14 -8.43 7.00
N TYR A 55 0.60 -9.62 6.78
CA TYR A 55 1.36 -10.87 6.67
C TYR A 55 1.29 -11.50 5.27
N SER A 56 0.39 -11.04 4.41
CA SER A 56 0.38 -11.37 2.99
C SER A 56 1.31 -10.44 2.23
N TYR A 57 1.82 -10.90 1.08
CA TYR A 57 2.72 -10.10 0.26
C TYR A 57 2.78 -10.62 -1.18
N TRP A 58 3.10 -9.71 -2.11
CA TRP A 58 3.60 -10.09 -3.42
C TRP A 58 5.12 -10.34 -3.34
N ALA A 59 5.60 -11.34 -4.07
CA ALA A 59 7.03 -11.64 -4.15
C ALA A 59 7.45 -12.09 -5.55
N THR A 60 8.74 -11.97 -5.81
CA THR A 60 9.41 -12.49 -7.00
C THR A 60 10.11 -13.84 -6.73
N ASP A 61 10.53 -14.50 -7.81
CA ASP A 61 11.45 -15.64 -7.76
C ASP A 61 12.75 -15.26 -7.05
N ASP A 62 13.39 -16.20 -6.34
CA ASP A 62 14.64 -15.95 -5.61
C ASP A 62 15.77 -15.41 -6.51
N SER A 63 15.79 -15.81 -7.78
CA SER A 63 16.78 -15.38 -8.76
C SER A 63 16.48 -14.01 -9.38
N LYS A 64 15.33 -13.39 -9.08
CA LYS A 64 14.89 -12.13 -9.68
C LYS A 64 14.83 -11.01 -8.64
N ALA A 65 15.92 -10.27 -8.54
CA ALA A 65 16.04 -9.07 -7.68
C ALA A 65 15.41 -7.80 -8.29
N SER A 66 15.06 -7.83 -9.59
CA SER A 66 14.43 -6.69 -10.28
C SER A 66 13.11 -7.13 -10.90
N ALA A 67 12.07 -6.36 -10.63
CA ALA A 67 10.72 -6.55 -11.17
C ALA A 67 9.97 -5.23 -11.23
N THR A 68 8.86 -5.23 -11.95
CA THR A 68 7.99 -4.06 -12.12
C THR A 68 6.56 -4.41 -11.73
N LEU A 69 5.87 -3.42 -11.17
CA LEU A 69 4.43 -3.44 -10.93
C LEU A 69 3.81 -2.30 -11.73
N GLU A 70 2.79 -2.61 -12.52
CA GLU A 70 1.96 -1.63 -13.19
C GLU A 70 0.59 -1.59 -12.50
N ILE A 71 0.24 -0.43 -11.95
CA ILE A 71 -1.02 -0.22 -11.23
C ILE A 71 -1.94 0.64 -12.10
N LYS A 72 -2.97 0.03 -12.65
CA LYS A 72 -4.02 0.73 -13.38
C LYS A 72 -5.19 1.04 -12.44
N LEU A 73 -5.25 2.30 -12.00
CA LEU A 73 -6.35 2.81 -11.18
C LEU A 73 -7.70 2.68 -11.91
N LYS A 74 -8.79 2.52 -11.15
CA LYS A 74 -10.16 2.40 -11.70
C LYS A 74 -10.59 3.63 -12.47
N SER A 75 -10.10 4.80 -12.07
CA SER A 75 -10.33 6.09 -12.69
C SER A 75 -9.13 7.00 -12.45
N PRO A 76 -8.95 8.08 -13.23
CA PRO A 76 -7.97 9.11 -12.91
C PRO A 76 -8.16 9.62 -11.49
N ALA A 77 -7.06 9.71 -10.73
CA ALA A 77 -7.06 10.19 -9.36
C ALA A 77 -5.87 11.12 -9.13
N LYS A 78 -6.05 12.08 -8.23
CA LYS A 78 -4.96 12.93 -7.75
C LYS A 78 -4.42 12.33 -6.45
N PHE A 79 -3.12 12.15 -6.38
CA PHE A 79 -2.41 11.70 -5.19
C PHE A 79 -1.04 12.36 -5.16
N ASP A 80 -0.47 12.47 -3.97
CA ASP A 80 0.85 13.04 -3.70
C ASP A 80 1.74 12.06 -2.89
N LEU A 81 1.18 10.93 -2.47
CA LEU A 81 1.84 9.91 -1.66
C LEU A 81 1.59 8.51 -2.24
N ILE A 82 2.65 7.71 -2.26
CA ILE A 82 2.62 6.27 -2.50
C ILE A 82 3.06 5.63 -1.17
N GLN A 83 2.31 4.63 -0.70
CA GLN A 83 2.62 3.90 0.54
C GLN A 83 3.41 2.62 0.25
#